data_AF-A0A0Q4YV00-F1
#
_entry.id   AF-A0A0Q4YV00-F1
#
_cell.length_a   1.000
_cell.length_b   1.000
_cell.length_c   1.000
_cell.angle_alpha   90.00
_cell.angle_beta   90.00
_cell.angle_gamma   90.00
#
_symmetry.space_group_name_H-M   'P 1'
#
loop_
_entity.id
_entity.type
_entity.pdbx_description
1 polymer ?
#
loop_
_entity_poly.entity_id
_entity_poly.type
_entity_poly.pdbx_seq_one_letter_code
_entity_poly.pdbx_strand_id
1 'polypeptide(L)'
;MSTPRPSFSAARAREANRAAKAASRARAAEAGAPDPATLDRAIADGLAVVIAGAPKGYRLASPIDAGAVILAAAAALKARTKRGLAAGKNPVIYRREAVSAALAARLGLDP
;
A
#
# COMPACT_ATOMS: atom_id res chain seq x y z
N MET A 1 -37.03 10.36 -5.29
CA MET A 1 -36.15 9.83 -6.35
C MET A 1 -35.75 8.41 -5.97
N SER A 2 -36.22 7.40 -6.71
CA SER A 2 -35.95 5.98 -6.42
C SER A 2 -34.63 5.58 -7.07
N THR A 3 -33.66 5.10 -6.30
CA THR A 3 -32.41 4.57 -6.83
C THR A 3 -32.69 3.27 -7.60
N PRO A 4 -32.21 3.12 -8.85
CA PRO A 4 -32.44 1.90 -9.61
C PRO A 4 -31.77 0.71 -8.90
N ARG A 5 -32.54 -0.36 -8.66
CA ARG A 5 -31.98 -1.61 -8.12
C ARG A 5 -30.97 -2.18 -9.11
N PRO A 6 -29.76 -2.55 -8.68
CA PRO A 6 -28.77 -3.14 -9.58
C PRO A 6 -29.34 -4.43 -10.18
N SER A 7 -29.24 -4.56 -11.50
CA SER A 7 -29.62 -5.80 -12.19
C SER A 7 -28.76 -6.97 -11.67
N PHE A 8 -29.33 -8.18 -11.70
CA PHE A 8 -28.61 -9.41 -11.31
C PHE A 8 -27.26 -9.57 -12.03
N SER A 9 -27.12 -9.06 -13.26
CA SER A 9 -25.86 -9.07 -14.01
C SER A 9 -24.81 -8.11 -13.42
N ALA A 10 -25.20 -6.91 -13.00
CA ALA A 10 -24.30 -5.94 -12.38
C ALA A 10 -23.81 -6.41 -11.00
N ALA A 11 -24.69 -7.06 -10.22
CA ALA A 11 -24.31 -7.66 -8.93
C ALA A 11 -23.30 -8.80 -9.13
N ARG A 12 -23.53 -9.68 -10.11
CA ARG A 12 -22.63 -10.80 -10.44
C ARG A 12 -21.27 -10.31 -10.97
N ALA A 13 -21.25 -9.26 -11.78
CA ALA A 13 -20.00 -8.66 -12.27
C ALA A 13 -19.17 -8.04 -11.14
N ARG A 14 -19.81 -7.40 -10.16
CA ARG A 14 -19.13 -6.87 -8.96
C ARG A 14 -18.53 -8.00 -8.11
N GLU A 15 -19.24 -9.11 -7.97
CA GLU A 15 -18.74 -10.28 -7.25
C GLU A 15 -17.52 -10.90 -7.94
N ALA A 16 -17.61 -11.11 -9.25
CA ALA A 16 -16.49 -11.62 -10.04
C ALA A 16 -15.25 -10.71 -9.94
N ASN A 17 -15.44 -9.39 -10.02
CA ASN A 17 -14.36 -8.42 -9.84
C ASN A 17 -13.77 -8.44 -8.41
N ARG A 18 -14.60 -8.65 -7.38
CA ARG A 18 -14.13 -8.79 -6.00
C ARG A 18 -13.27 -10.05 -5.83
N ALA A 19 -13.72 -11.18 -6.37
CA ALA A 19 -12.99 -12.44 -6.34
C ALA A 19 -11.66 -12.34 -7.09
N ALA A 20 -11.64 -11.75 -8.28
CA ALA A 20 -10.43 -11.53 -9.06
C ALA A 20 -9.39 -10.67 -8.31
N LYS A 21 -9.85 -9.56 -7.69
CA LYS A 21 -8.99 -8.71 -6.85
C LYS A 21 -8.48 -9.44 -5.62
N ALA A 22 -9.31 -10.27 -4.98
CA ALA A 22 -8.90 -11.08 -3.84
C ALA A 22 -7.81 -12.10 -4.23
N ALA A 23 -8.00 -12.81 -5.35
CA ALA A 23 -7.02 -13.75 -5.87
C ALA A 23 -5.69 -13.06 -6.23
N SER A 24 -5.75 -11.89 -6.87
CA SER A 24 -4.55 -11.10 -7.17
C SER A 24 -3.79 -10.69 -5.90
N ARG A 25 -4.50 -10.31 -4.83
CA ARG A 25 -3.88 -9.98 -3.54
C ARG A 25 -3.27 -11.20 -2.86
N ALA A 26 -3.90 -12.36 -2.96
CA ALA A 26 -3.36 -13.61 -2.42
C ALA A 26 -2.03 -13.98 -3.11
N ARG A 27 -1.98 -13.93 -4.45
CA ARG A 27 -0.74 -14.17 -5.21
C ARG A 27 0.37 -13.17 -4.86
N ALA A 28 0.03 -11.90 -4.72
CA ALA A 28 0.98 -10.87 -4.30
C ALA A 28 1.52 -11.15 -2.88
N ALA A 29 0.64 -11.53 -1.95
CA ALA A 29 1.02 -11.90 -0.59
C ALA A 29 1.95 -13.12 -0.56
N GLU A 30 1.67 -14.16 -1.36
CA GLU A 30 2.55 -15.34 -1.50
C GLU A 30 3.94 -14.97 -2.04
N ALA A 31 3.99 -14.04 -3.00
CA ALA A 31 5.25 -13.49 -3.53
C ALA A 31 5.98 -12.56 -2.55
N GLY A 32 5.39 -12.25 -1.39
CA GLY A 32 5.93 -11.29 -0.44
C GLY A 32 5.84 -9.83 -0.91
N ALA A 33 4.93 -9.52 -1.84
CA ALA A 33 4.64 -8.17 -2.30
C ALA A 33 3.50 -7.53 -1.48
N PRO A 34 3.60 -6.25 -1.12
CA PRO A 34 2.48 -5.52 -0.54
C PRO A 34 1.37 -5.33 -1.58
N ASP A 35 0.12 -5.37 -1.15
CA ASP A 35 -0.98 -4.96 -2.01
C ASP A 35 -0.89 -3.45 -2.32
N PRO A 36 -1.41 -2.99 -3.48
CA PRO A 36 -1.25 -1.59 -3.89
C PRO A 36 -1.77 -0.57 -2.88
N ALA A 37 -2.90 -0.84 -2.21
CA ALA A 37 -3.47 0.10 -1.25
C ALA A 37 -2.63 0.18 0.04
N THR A 38 -2.05 -0.94 0.46
CA THR A 38 -1.10 -0.96 1.57
C THR A 38 0.19 -0.20 1.23
N LEU A 39 0.69 -0.36 0.00
CA LEU A 39 1.88 0.35 -0.47
C LEU A 39 1.64 1.87 -0.54
N ASP A 40 0.54 2.31 -1.15
CA ASP A 40 0.18 3.74 -1.23
C ASP A 40 0.07 4.37 0.16
N ARG A 41 -0.55 3.65 1.11
CA ARG A 41 -0.66 4.11 2.49
C ARG A 41 0.71 4.21 3.18
N ALA A 42 1.60 3.25 2.95
CA ALA A 42 2.95 3.31 3.50
C ALA A 42 3.75 4.49 2.93
N ILE A 43 3.59 4.81 1.64
CA ILE A 43 4.19 5.99 1.01
C ILE A 43 3.64 7.26 1.66
N ALA A 44 2.33 7.36 1.84
CA ALA A 44 1.70 8.50 2.50
C ALA A 44 2.14 8.67 3.96
N ASP A 45 2.23 7.57 4.73
CA ASP A 45 2.75 7.57 6.10
C ASP A 45 4.22 8.02 6.12
N GLY A 46 5.04 7.53 5.18
CA GLY A 46 6.43 7.94 5.05
C GLY A 46 6.60 9.42 4.71
N LEU A 47 5.78 9.93 3.80
CA LEU A 47 5.73 11.35 3.46
C LEU A 47 5.34 12.21 4.68
N ALA A 48 4.34 11.79 5.45
CA ALA A 48 3.92 12.48 6.66
C ALA A 48 5.05 12.55 7.71
N VAL A 49 5.83 11.48 7.87
CA VAL A 49 6.99 11.44 8.77
C VAL A 49 8.05 12.46 8.34
N VAL A 50 8.39 12.48 7.04
CA VAL A 50 9.40 13.42 6.51
C VAL A 50 8.96 14.86 6.70
N ILE A 51 7.70 15.18 6.38
CA ILE A 51 7.13 16.52 6.57
C ILE A 51 7.11 16.91 8.06
N ALA A 52 6.74 15.99 8.95
CA ALA A 52 6.66 16.25 10.37
C ALA A 52 8.03 16.50 11.02
N GLY A 53 9.09 15.90 10.47
CA GLY A 53 10.47 16.09 10.91
C GLY A 53 11.07 17.46 10.57
N ALA A 54 10.46 18.22 9.66
CA ALA A 54 10.91 19.57 9.33
C ALA A 54 10.63 20.55 10.49
N PRO A 55 11.49 21.58 10.68
CA PRO A 55 11.27 22.62 11.68
C PRO A 55 9.88 23.26 11.56
N LYS A 56 9.30 23.66 12.71
CA LYS A 56 7.99 24.32 12.73
C LYS A 56 8.04 25.59 11.88
N GLY A 57 7.08 25.74 10.97
CA GLY A 57 7.05 26.84 9.98
C GLY A 57 7.72 26.53 8.64
N TYR A 58 8.52 25.45 8.56
CA TYR A 58 9.17 25.00 7.32
C TYR A 58 8.60 23.70 6.76
N ARG A 59 7.57 23.15 7.42
CA ARG A 59 6.80 22.01 6.91
C ARG A 59 6.25 22.38 5.53
N LEU A 60 6.58 21.60 4.50
CA LEU A 60 6.25 21.84 3.08
C LEU A 60 6.98 23.01 2.40
N ALA A 61 7.80 23.78 3.12
CA ALA A 61 8.59 24.88 2.53
C ALA A 61 9.96 24.42 2.02
N SER A 62 10.40 23.22 2.43
CA SER A 62 11.67 22.62 2.02
C SER A 62 11.46 21.52 0.99
N PRO A 63 12.43 21.29 0.09
CA PRO A 63 12.43 20.13 -0.79
C PRO A 63 12.24 18.82 0.00
N ILE A 64 11.44 17.91 -0.54
CA ILE A 64 11.19 16.61 0.06
C ILE A 64 12.21 15.63 -0.49
N ASP A 65 13.02 15.05 0.40
CA ASP A 65 13.94 13.97 0.03
C ASP A 65 13.16 12.67 -0.22
N ALA A 66 13.10 12.26 -1.49
CA ALA A 66 12.46 11.03 -1.91
C ALA A 66 13.10 9.78 -1.26
N GLY A 67 14.41 9.78 -1.03
CA GLY A 67 15.10 8.68 -0.35
C GLY A 67 14.63 8.51 1.09
N ALA A 68 14.48 9.61 1.82
CA ALA A 68 13.92 9.61 3.17
C ALA A 68 12.47 9.10 3.19
N VAL A 69 11.65 9.47 2.21
CA VAL A 69 10.26 8.98 2.08
C VAL A 69 10.22 7.46 1.86
N ILE A 70 11.05 6.94 0.96
CA ILE A 70 11.13 5.49 0.67
C ILE A 70 11.56 4.71 1.92
N LEU A 71 12.56 5.20 2.65
CA LEU A 71 13.02 4.58 3.90
C LEU A 71 11.93 4.58 4.97
N ALA A 72 11.21 5.70 5.14
CA ALA A 72 10.11 5.81 6.08
C ALA A 72 8.93 4.89 5.70
N ALA A 73 8.62 4.77 4.40
CA ALA A 73 7.60 3.84 3.91
C ALA A 73 7.98 2.37 4.19
N ALA A 74 9.25 2.00 3.96
CA ALA A 74 9.75 0.67 4.30
C ALA A 74 9.65 0.38 5.81
N ALA A 75 9.94 1.37 6.66
CA ALA A 75 9.76 1.26 8.10
C ALA A 75 8.28 1.07 8.48
N ALA A 76 7.36 1.79 7.85
CA ALA A 76 5.92 1.66 8.05
C ALA A 76 5.41 0.25 7.68
N LEU A 77 5.86 -0.31 6.55
CA LEU A 77 5.55 -1.68 6.14
C LEU A 77 6.05 -2.70 7.17
N LYS A 78 7.30 -2.58 7.63
CA LYS A 78 7.86 -3.44 8.68
C LYS A 78 7.04 -3.34 9.97
N ALA A 79 6.69 -2.12 10.39
CA ALA A 79 5.88 -1.90 11.60
C ALA A 79 4.48 -2.52 11.47
N ARG A 80 3.87 -2.50 10.28
CA ARG A 80 2.60 -3.17 10.01
C ARG A 80 2.73 -4.69 10.14
N THR A 81 3.77 -5.31 9.57
CA THR A 81 4.02 -6.74 9.73
C THR A 81 4.22 -7.11 11.20
N LYS A 82 5.05 -6.35 11.94
CA LYS A 82 5.25 -6.58 13.38
C LYS A 82 3.96 -6.50 14.20
N ARG A 83 3.11 -5.49 13.95
CA ARG A 83 1.80 -5.36 14.61
C ARG A 83 0.87 -6.52 14.27
N GLY A 84 0.90 -7.01 13.03
CA GLY A 84 0.15 -8.19 12.61
C GLY A 84 0.56 -9.44 13.40
N LEU A 85 1.87 -9.69 13.49
CA LEU A 85 2.42 -10.81 14.27
C LEU A 85 2.05 -10.71 15.75
N ALA A 86 2.20 -9.53 16.36
CA ALA A 86 1.86 -9.31 17.76
C ALA A 86 0.36 -9.51 18.05
N ALA A 87 -0.50 -9.24 17.07
CA ALA A 87 -1.94 -9.47 17.16
C ALA A 87 -2.35 -10.93 16.85
N GLY A 88 -1.40 -11.85 16.71
CA GLY A 88 -1.65 -13.27 16.39
C GLY A 88 -2.20 -13.49 14.97
N LYS A 89 -2.08 -12.51 14.08
CA LYS A 89 -2.47 -12.65 12.68
C LYS A 89 -1.33 -13.29 11.89
N ASN A 90 -1.63 -13.77 10.69
CA ASN A 90 -0.63 -14.21 9.71
C ASN A 90 -0.39 -13.07 8.69
N PRO A 91 0.49 -12.09 8.98
CA PRO A 91 0.75 -11.00 8.06
C PRO A 91 1.63 -11.45 6.89
N VAL A 92 1.58 -10.67 5.81
CA VAL A 92 2.51 -10.84 4.69
C VAL A 92 3.94 -10.55 5.17
N ILE A 93 4.83 -11.50 4.91
CA ILE A 93 6.27 -11.34 5.11
C ILE A 93 6.84 -10.75 3.82
N TYR A 94 7.13 -9.46 3.86
CA TYR A 94 7.58 -8.75 2.67
C TYR A 94 9.01 -9.12 2.27
N ARG A 95 9.22 -9.39 0.98
CA ARG A 95 10.56 -9.57 0.39
C ARG A 95 11.03 -8.25 -0.21
N ARG A 96 12.32 -7.95 -0.09
CA ARG A 96 12.89 -6.67 -0.53
C ARG A 96 12.67 -6.45 -2.02
N GLU A 97 12.94 -7.46 -2.82
CA GLU A 97 12.84 -7.45 -4.27
C GLU A 97 11.39 -7.28 -4.71
N ALA A 98 10.46 -7.98 -4.06
CA ALA A 98 9.03 -7.88 -4.32
C ALA A 98 8.47 -6.49 -3.97
N VAL A 99 8.92 -5.88 -2.87
CA VAL A 99 8.56 -4.50 -2.50
C VAL A 99 9.11 -3.51 -3.53
N SER A 100 10.36 -3.71 -3.97
CA SER A 100 11.00 -2.85 -4.98
C SER A 100 10.24 -2.91 -6.30
N ALA A 101 9.92 -4.11 -6.80
CA ALA A 101 9.15 -4.31 -8.02
C ALA A 101 7.73 -3.73 -7.91
N ALA A 102 7.06 -3.93 -6.76
CA ALA A 102 5.74 -3.36 -6.51
C ALA A 102 5.77 -1.82 -6.51
N LEU A 103 6.83 -1.22 -5.95
CA LEU A 103 7.04 0.22 -5.95
C LEU A 103 7.33 0.76 -7.34
N ALA A 104 8.23 0.12 -8.09
CA ALA A 104 8.53 0.49 -9.48
C ALA A 104 7.26 0.45 -10.34
N ALA A 105 6.51 -0.66 -10.28
CA ALA A 105 5.24 -0.80 -10.99
C ALA A 105 4.21 0.27 -10.59
N ARG A 106 4.16 0.65 -9.30
CA ARG A 106 3.20 1.67 -8.82
C ARG A 106 3.54 3.06 -9.32
N LEU A 107 4.83 3.36 -9.46
CA LEU A 107 5.35 4.64 -9.94
C LEU A 107 5.47 4.70 -11.48
N GLY A 108 5.19 3.61 -12.18
CA GLY A 108 5.35 3.54 -13.64
C GLY A 108 6.82 3.54 -14.07
N LEU A 109 7.70 3.01 -13.23
CA LEU A 109 9.13 2.88 -13.48
C LEU A 109 9.44 1.46 -13.96
N ASP A 110 10.39 1.33 -14.88
CA ASP A 110 10.95 0.03 -15.22
C ASP A 110 11.80 -0.49 -14.04
N PRO A 111 11.65 -1.77 -13.66
CA PRO A 111 12.26 -2.35 -12.47
C PRO A 111 13.77 -2.57 -12.57
#